data_AF-A0AAW3BBK3-F1
#
_entry.id   AF-A0AAW3BBK3-F1
#
_cell.length_a   1.000
_cell.length_b   1.000
_cell.length_c   1.000
_cell.angle_alpha   90.00
_cell.angle_beta   90.00
_cell.angle_gamma   90.00
#
_symmetry.space_group_name_H-M   'P 1'
#
loop_
_entity.id
_entity.type
_entity.pdbx_description
1 polymer ?
#
loop_
_entity_poly.entity_id
_entity_poly.type
_entity_poly.pdbx_seq_one_letter_code
_entity_poly.pdbx_strand_id
1 'polypeptide(L)'
;MLADVTDTYGRPPVERAARGKGGSKHKKKRRRTKLRHVDESEQDAWLDRARQSLHCSLFCGGTKCRQESWESMREKEQRAAAIEGLQSNWVGDDVIASQRPSTSLFLKYPIIAQFHSKHITGVLNLQEKGEHGNCGPDGIYESSGYSYNGAEDLMPHGISYYEFPWPDMTTPQQDVVLRSVQVMDYHIKQKGKVLVHCHAGLGRTGLMIACYYVYSQHIPSHEAIALVRKSRPGAIQTRRQAQFIVDFEKHLWRLSQAFRVEISDALIDLNLFIQRQHLVLHGEQAELYKSVPLFLHTILCRLLNLTKDNTDAARLALRSLGPSAAPTDTTLSACRLAINRRRFRVQSVRDVSILSFLVCDWFRSTSSPALTEENCDQIVKSKRMSFSKQEGLPLEIRRILPKPARHTLGMVISALYIIARQVGNTNLTNSAFHCIVDAFNHAFNPIKVRHSPLERELIHKFFLDWGKCVGDMYFNYDAVPAAHRTIKRIALASSIVLEATKNTDPPRKSLPSIRTLPVLSATFEVPNIPANRTVAPDFPLSPSRRSRTSQVLNAYLPLEAGSESKTRLWRPPLIEYRRDTDGWRGGDEQERPFSFPDNATTRR
;
A
#
# COMPACT_ATOMS: atom_id res chain seq x y z
N MET A 1 -7.13 -50.10 -24.74
CA MET A 1 -7.65 -51.39 -24.24
C MET A 1 -8.98 -51.07 -23.57
N LEU A 2 -10.03 -51.66 -24.10
CA LEU A 2 -11.43 -51.56 -23.67
C LEU A 2 -11.68 -52.35 -22.37
N ALA A 3 -12.90 -52.16 -21.86
CA ALA A 3 -13.60 -52.89 -20.79
C ALA A 3 -13.30 -52.36 -19.38
N ASP A 4 -14.23 -52.24 -18.43
CA ASP A 4 -15.70 -52.36 -18.37
C ASP A 4 -15.97 -52.15 -16.88
N VAL A 5 -16.66 -51.09 -16.46
CA VAL A 5 -17.44 -51.15 -15.21
C VAL A 5 -18.70 -50.32 -15.39
N THR A 6 -19.80 -51.05 -15.30
CA THR A 6 -21.18 -50.72 -15.60
C THR A 6 -21.78 -49.68 -14.69
N ASP A 7 -22.62 -48.87 -15.33
CA ASP A 7 -23.63 -47.97 -14.80
C ASP A 7 -24.65 -48.74 -13.95
N THR A 8 -24.85 -48.34 -12.68
CA THR A 8 -26.04 -48.70 -11.91
C THR A 8 -26.57 -47.49 -11.16
N TYR A 9 -27.58 -46.86 -11.77
CA TYR A 9 -28.50 -45.93 -11.12
C TYR A 9 -29.20 -46.60 -9.93
N GLY A 10 -28.81 -46.23 -8.72
CA GLY A 10 -29.54 -46.51 -7.48
C GLY A 10 -30.44 -45.33 -7.10
N ARG A 11 -31.74 -45.61 -6.96
CA ARG A 11 -32.80 -44.67 -6.53
C ARG A 11 -32.46 -43.91 -5.23
N PRO A 12 -33.07 -42.72 -5.02
CA PRO A 12 -32.85 -41.88 -3.84
C PRO A 12 -33.37 -42.52 -2.55
N PRO A 13 -32.81 -42.21 -1.37
CA PRO A 13 -33.35 -42.65 -0.09
C PRO A 13 -34.72 -41.99 0.17
N VAL A 14 -35.71 -42.82 0.48
CA VAL A 14 -37.06 -42.44 0.93
C VAL A 14 -37.06 -42.38 2.46
N GLU A 15 -37.28 -41.18 3.01
CA GLU A 15 -38.12 -40.87 4.20
C GLU A 15 -37.58 -39.72 5.07
N ARG A 16 -38.36 -38.64 5.14
CA ARG A 16 -39.07 -38.34 6.38
C ARG A 16 -40.44 -37.74 6.07
N ALA A 17 -41.43 -38.61 6.09
CA ALA A 17 -42.84 -38.25 6.14
C ALA A 17 -43.19 -37.55 7.45
N ALA A 18 -44.18 -36.68 7.35
CA ALA A 18 -44.85 -35.98 8.43
C ALA A 18 -45.20 -36.90 9.61
N ARG A 19 -44.99 -36.41 10.84
CA ARG A 19 -45.74 -36.87 12.01
C ARG A 19 -46.52 -35.72 12.61
N GLY A 20 -47.82 -35.96 12.67
CA GLY A 20 -48.85 -35.03 13.11
C GLY A 20 -48.97 -34.87 14.62
N LYS A 21 -49.98 -34.07 14.93
CA LYS A 21 -50.42 -33.55 16.22
C LYS A 21 -50.52 -34.61 17.32
N GLY A 22 -49.95 -34.28 18.48
CA GLY A 22 -50.26 -34.88 19.78
C GLY A 22 -50.17 -33.80 20.85
N GLY A 23 -51.32 -33.39 21.39
CA GLY A 23 -51.39 -32.39 22.45
C GLY A 23 -51.08 -33.00 23.82
N SER A 24 -50.27 -32.31 24.61
CA SER A 24 -50.28 -32.43 26.07
C SER A 24 -49.98 -31.07 26.69
N LYS A 25 -50.93 -30.60 27.50
CA LYS A 25 -50.85 -29.33 28.26
C LYS A 25 -49.91 -29.52 29.44
N HIS A 26 -48.81 -28.76 29.51
CA HIS A 26 -48.05 -28.57 30.75
C HIS A 26 -47.82 -27.08 31.07
N LYS A 27 -48.05 -26.76 32.34
CA LYS A 27 -48.18 -25.44 32.95
C LYS A 27 -46.88 -24.61 32.86
N LYS A 28 -47.02 -23.32 32.55
CA LYS A 28 -45.97 -22.29 32.61
C LYS A 28 -45.42 -22.15 34.04
N LYS A 29 -44.10 -22.30 34.22
CA LYS A 29 -43.33 -21.68 35.31
C LYS A 29 -42.37 -20.65 34.71
N ARG A 30 -42.59 -19.36 34.99
CA ARG A 30 -41.67 -18.26 34.65
C ARG A 30 -40.42 -18.39 35.54
N ARG A 31 -39.26 -18.70 34.97
CA ARG A 31 -37.96 -18.45 35.58
C ARG A 31 -37.28 -17.31 34.82
N ARG A 32 -37.08 -16.18 35.50
CA ARG A 32 -36.19 -15.10 35.06
C ARG A 32 -34.76 -15.57 35.30
N THR A 33 -34.03 -15.92 34.26
CA THR A 33 -32.58 -16.14 34.31
C THR A 33 -31.90 -14.90 33.74
N LYS A 34 -31.13 -14.20 34.59
CA LYS A 34 -30.18 -13.15 34.16
C LYS A 34 -29.22 -13.77 33.14
N LEU A 35 -29.15 -13.19 31.94
CA LEU A 35 -28.15 -13.52 30.93
C LEU A 35 -26.76 -13.18 31.51
N ARG A 36 -25.93 -14.20 31.73
CA ARG A 36 -24.49 -14.00 31.93
C ARG A 36 -23.88 -13.64 30.58
N HIS A 37 -23.00 -12.64 30.57
CA HIS A 37 -22.11 -12.39 29.44
C HIS A 37 -21.30 -13.67 29.20
N VAL A 38 -21.41 -14.21 27.98
CA VAL A 38 -20.61 -15.35 27.54
C VAL A 38 -19.28 -14.80 27.04
N ASP A 39 -18.19 -15.38 27.52
CA ASP A 39 -16.85 -15.12 27.00
C ASP A 39 -16.80 -15.61 25.53
N GLU A 40 -16.59 -14.68 24.59
CA GLU A 40 -16.65 -14.93 23.14
C GLU A 40 -15.39 -15.65 22.61
N SER A 41 -14.42 -15.98 23.47
CA SER A 41 -13.12 -16.53 23.09
C SER A 41 -13.07 -18.06 22.94
N GLU A 42 -14.07 -18.79 23.44
CA GLU A 42 -14.22 -20.24 23.24
C GLU A 42 -15.55 -20.55 22.53
N GLN A 43 -15.53 -20.48 21.20
CA GLN A 43 -16.69 -20.74 20.34
C GLN A 43 -16.76 -22.22 19.94
N ASP A 44 -17.72 -22.94 20.51
CA ASP A 44 -18.04 -24.32 20.15
C ASP A 44 -18.71 -24.36 18.76
N ALA A 45 -17.99 -24.85 17.74
CA ALA A 45 -18.40 -24.87 16.34
C ALA A 45 -19.74 -25.59 16.07
N TRP A 46 -20.23 -26.42 17.00
CA TRP A 46 -21.55 -27.03 16.94
C TRP A 46 -22.67 -26.09 17.41
N LEU A 47 -22.46 -25.39 18.53
CA LEU A 47 -23.45 -24.45 19.07
C LEU A 47 -23.68 -23.28 18.11
N ASP A 48 -22.63 -22.82 17.44
CA ASP A 48 -22.76 -21.74 16.46
C ASP A 48 -23.47 -22.18 15.18
N ARG A 49 -23.28 -23.43 14.72
CA ARG A 49 -24.08 -23.99 13.62
C ARG A 49 -25.56 -24.16 13.97
N ALA A 50 -25.87 -24.57 15.20
CA ALA A 50 -27.25 -24.64 15.69
C ALA A 50 -27.89 -23.25 15.78
N ARG A 51 -27.15 -22.24 16.28
CA ARG A 51 -27.58 -20.84 16.30
C ARG A 51 -27.77 -20.28 14.89
N GLN A 52 -26.88 -20.59 13.96
CA GLN A 52 -27.01 -20.20 12.56
C GLN A 52 -28.24 -20.83 11.91
N SER A 53 -28.56 -22.09 12.20
CA SER A 53 -29.76 -22.77 11.68
C SER A 53 -31.06 -22.09 12.14
N LEU A 54 -31.11 -21.68 13.41
CA LEU A 54 -32.19 -20.85 13.95
C LEU A 54 -32.21 -19.47 13.29
N HIS A 55 -31.04 -18.87 13.09
CA HIS A 55 -30.91 -17.55 12.45
C HIS A 55 -31.40 -17.56 11.00
N CYS A 56 -31.07 -18.59 10.23
CA CYS A 56 -31.56 -18.77 8.85
C CYS A 56 -33.09 -18.74 8.81
N SER A 57 -33.72 -19.50 9.71
CA SER A 57 -35.18 -19.65 9.74
C SER A 57 -35.88 -18.38 10.23
N LEU A 58 -35.33 -17.70 11.24
CA LEU A 58 -35.97 -16.57 11.91
C LEU A 58 -35.68 -15.21 11.27
N PHE A 59 -34.49 -15.03 10.70
CA PHE A 59 -34.03 -13.71 10.22
C PHE A 59 -33.78 -13.67 8.70
N CYS A 60 -33.33 -14.78 8.10
CA CYS A 60 -33.06 -14.82 6.66
C CYS A 60 -34.29 -15.24 5.83
N GLY A 61 -35.15 -16.11 6.38
CA GLY A 61 -36.34 -16.65 5.70
C GLY A 61 -36.21 -18.12 5.29
N GLY A 62 -35.19 -18.82 5.78
CA GLY A 62 -34.95 -20.25 5.50
C GLY A 62 -34.82 -20.53 4.01
N THR A 63 -35.59 -21.50 3.52
CA THR A 63 -35.62 -21.88 2.09
C THR A 63 -36.05 -20.75 1.16
N LYS A 64 -36.79 -19.76 1.68
CA LYS A 64 -37.14 -18.51 0.98
C LYS A 64 -36.24 -17.37 1.41
N CYS A 65 -34.94 -17.65 1.58
CA CYS A 65 -33.98 -16.67 2.07
C CYS A 65 -34.04 -15.40 1.22
N ARG A 66 -34.29 -14.26 1.87
CA ARG A 66 -34.43 -12.96 1.20
C ARG A 66 -33.15 -12.52 0.50
N GLN A 67 -32.00 -13.01 0.97
CA GLN A 67 -30.68 -12.67 0.44
C GLN A 67 -30.28 -13.55 -0.75
N GLU A 68 -30.99 -14.66 -0.99
CA GLU A 68 -30.72 -15.58 -2.11
C GLU A 68 -31.82 -15.59 -3.17
N SER A 69 -33.00 -15.07 -2.85
CA SER A 69 -34.15 -15.08 -3.74
C SER A 69 -34.12 -13.89 -4.70
N TRP A 70 -33.68 -14.11 -5.95
CA TRP A 70 -33.68 -13.10 -7.01
C TRP A 70 -35.06 -12.45 -7.21
N GLU A 71 -36.12 -13.26 -7.19
CA GLU A 71 -37.50 -12.82 -7.42
C GLU A 71 -38.04 -11.97 -6.28
N SER A 72 -37.39 -12.00 -5.11
CA SER A 72 -37.75 -11.15 -3.97
C SER A 72 -37.09 -9.77 -4.02
N MET A 73 -36.16 -9.54 -4.95
CA MET A 73 -35.54 -8.23 -5.15
C MET A 73 -36.51 -7.24 -5.79
N ARG A 74 -36.35 -5.95 -5.46
CA ARG A 74 -37.13 -4.90 -6.12
C ARG A 74 -36.70 -4.79 -7.58
N GLU A 75 -37.61 -4.49 -8.50
CA GLU A 75 -37.30 -4.36 -9.94
C GLU A 75 -36.15 -3.37 -10.22
N LYS A 76 -36.06 -2.28 -9.45
CA LYS A 76 -34.97 -1.32 -9.56
C LYS A 76 -33.61 -1.94 -9.20
N GLU A 77 -33.58 -2.84 -8.21
CA GLU A 77 -32.37 -3.55 -7.79
C GLU A 77 -32.00 -4.64 -8.78
N GLN A 78 -32.98 -5.35 -9.35
CA GLN A 78 -32.75 -6.33 -10.42
C GLN A 78 -32.14 -5.67 -11.67
N ARG A 79 -32.71 -4.53 -12.11
CA ARG A 79 -32.16 -3.77 -13.24
C ARG A 79 -30.76 -3.20 -12.98
N ALA A 80 -30.43 -2.92 -11.72
CA ALA A 80 -29.12 -2.43 -11.32
C ALA A 80 -28.11 -3.55 -11.00
N ALA A 81 -28.53 -4.82 -11.08
CA ALA A 81 -27.69 -5.95 -10.74
C ALA A 81 -26.55 -6.10 -11.75
N ALA A 82 -25.34 -6.38 -11.25
CA ALA A 82 -24.20 -6.62 -12.13
C ALA A 82 -24.33 -7.97 -12.86
N ILE A 83 -24.95 -8.95 -12.22
CA ILE A 83 -25.25 -10.28 -12.76
C ILE A 83 -26.73 -10.55 -12.55
N GLU A 84 -27.44 -10.79 -13.65
CA GLU A 84 -28.83 -11.23 -13.59
C GLU A 84 -28.92 -12.59 -12.90
N GLY A 85 -29.82 -12.72 -11.93
CA GLY A 85 -29.93 -13.89 -11.07
C GLY A 85 -29.18 -13.74 -9.73
N LEU A 86 -28.33 -12.72 -9.56
CA LEU A 86 -27.61 -12.48 -8.31
C LEU A 86 -27.84 -11.05 -7.81
N GLN A 87 -28.16 -10.89 -6.53
CA GLN A 87 -28.11 -9.58 -5.88
C GLN A 87 -26.66 -9.08 -5.80
N SER A 88 -26.26 -8.33 -6.83
CA SER A 88 -24.86 -8.00 -7.09
C SER A 88 -24.71 -6.58 -7.61
N ASN A 89 -23.61 -5.90 -7.28
CA ASN A 89 -23.32 -4.55 -7.77
C ASN A 89 -21.84 -4.42 -8.16
N TRP A 90 -21.58 -3.70 -9.24
CA TRP A 90 -20.25 -3.22 -9.56
C TRP A 90 -19.78 -2.27 -8.47
N VAL A 91 -18.58 -2.49 -7.95
CA VAL A 91 -17.86 -1.55 -7.12
C VAL A 91 -16.64 -1.10 -7.91
N GLY A 92 -16.69 0.12 -8.43
CA GLY A 92 -15.78 0.57 -9.49
C GLY A 92 -15.96 -0.25 -10.77
N ASP A 93 -14.90 -0.36 -11.57
CA ASP A 93 -15.01 -0.94 -12.91
C ASP A 93 -14.73 -2.44 -12.97
N ASP A 94 -13.98 -2.99 -12.00
CA ASP A 94 -13.35 -4.31 -12.12
C ASP A 94 -13.75 -5.33 -11.05
N VAL A 95 -14.57 -4.92 -10.07
CA VAL A 95 -14.94 -5.77 -8.93
C VAL A 95 -16.46 -5.81 -8.76
N ILE A 96 -17.03 -7.00 -8.61
CA ILE A 96 -18.44 -7.21 -8.27
C ILE A 96 -18.57 -7.64 -6.81
N ALA A 97 -19.38 -6.91 -6.04
CA ALA A 97 -19.90 -7.37 -4.75
C ALA A 97 -21.17 -8.18 -4.98
N SER A 98 -21.24 -9.43 -4.52
CA SER A 98 -22.40 -10.30 -4.77
C SER A 98 -22.85 -11.05 -3.52
N GLN A 99 -24.14 -11.36 -3.44
CA GLN A 99 -24.61 -12.53 -2.68
C GLN A 99 -23.92 -13.82 -3.16
N ARG A 100 -24.03 -14.89 -2.38
CA ARG A 100 -23.57 -16.21 -2.85
C ARG A 100 -24.37 -16.70 -4.06
N PRO A 101 -23.71 -17.33 -5.04
CA PRO A 101 -24.38 -18.16 -6.04
C PRO A 101 -25.00 -19.40 -5.41
N SER A 102 -25.91 -20.04 -6.14
CA SER A 102 -26.48 -21.34 -5.79
C SER A 102 -26.74 -22.18 -7.05
N THR A 103 -26.86 -23.50 -6.90
CA THR A 103 -27.13 -24.39 -8.04
C THR A 103 -28.43 -24.02 -8.76
N SER A 104 -29.50 -23.74 -8.02
CA SER A 104 -30.76 -23.29 -8.62
C SER A 104 -30.60 -22.01 -9.43
N LEU A 105 -29.73 -21.09 -8.99
CA LEU A 105 -29.47 -19.85 -9.73
C LEU A 105 -28.65 -20.11 -11.01
N PHE A 106 -27.67 -21.02 -10.98
CA PHE A 106 -26.94 -21.45 -12.19
C PHE A 106 -27.84 -22.14 -13.22
N LEU A 107 -28.85 -22.90 -12.78
CA LEU A 107 -29.81 -23.55 -13.67
C LEU A 107 -30.81 -22.57 -14.27
N LYS A 108 -31.23 -21.56 -13.50
CA LYS A 108 -32.28 -20.62 -13.91
C LYS A 108 -31.75 -19.45 -14.75
N TYR A 109 -30.53 -19.00 -14.47
CA TYR A 109 -29.93 -17.84 -15.13
C TYR A 109 -28.61 -18.24 -15.79
N PRO A 110 -28.27 -17.68 -16.97
CA PRO A 110 -27.04 -18.03 -17.68
C PRO A 110 -25.80 -17.36 -17.03
N ILE A 111 -25.53 -17.67 -15.76
CA ILE A 111 -24.51 -17.00 -14.93
C ILE A 111 -23.11 -17.14 -15.54
N ILE A 112 -22.74 -18.33 -16.00
CA ILE A 112 -21.43 -18.58 -16.64
C ILE A 112 -21.27 -17.75 -17.91
N ALA A 113 -22.27 -17.72 -18.78
CA ALA A 113 -22.24 -16.89 -19.99
C ALA A 113 -22.14 -15.41 -19.65
N GLN A 114 -22.83 -14.95 -18.60
CA GLN A 114 -22.70 -13.59 -18.10
C GLN A 114 -21.29 -13.30 -17.57
N PHE A 115 -20.66 -14.24 -16.86
CA PHE A 115 -19.29 -14.09 -16.37
C PHE A 115 -18.30 -13.91 -17.52
N HIS A 116 -18.41 -14.72 -18.58
CA HIS A 116 -17.62 -14.55 -19.80
C HIS A 116 -17.86 -13.19 -20.47
N SER A 117 -19.13 -12.81 -20.69
CA SER A 117 -19.47 -11.54 -21.34
C SER A 117 -18.96 -10.31 -20.59
N LYS A 118 -18.78 -10.44 -19.26
CA LYS A 118 -18.30 -9.37 -18.38
C LYS A 118 -16.83 -9.56 -18.00
N HIS A 119 -16.11 -10.50 -18.63
CA HIS A 119 -14.71 -10.80 -18.38
C HIS A 119 -14.38 -11.10 -16.90
N ILE A 120 -15.30 -11.76 -16.19
CA ILE A 120 -15.05 -12.25 -14.84
C ILE A 120 -14.17 -13.49 -14.95
N THR A 121 -13.00 -13.43 -14.34
CA THR A 121 -11.97 -14.48 -14.43
C THR A 121 -11.65 -15.09 -13.07
N GLY A 122 -12.08 -14.46 -11.97
CA GLY A 122 -11.87 -14.93 -10.61
C GLY A 122 -13.09 -14.72 -9.72
N VAL A 123 -13.46 -15.74 -8.95
CA VAL A 123 -14.52 -15.72 -7.95
C VAL A 123 -13.93 -16.01 -6.57
N LEU A 124 -14.14 -15.11 -5.63
CA LEU A 124 -13.67 -15.23 -4.25
C LEU A 124 -14.86 -15.51 -3.33
N ASN A 125 -14.85 -16.70 -2.71
CA ASN A 125 -15.78 -17.11 -1.68
C ASN A 125 -15.19 -16.83 -0.29
N LEU A 126 -15.88 -16.00 0.50
CA LEU A 126 -15.45 -15.62 1.86
C LEU A 126 -16.15 -16.42 2.96
N GLN A 127 -16.95 -17.42 2.60
CA GLN A 127 -17.80 -18.20 3.50
C GLN A 127 -17.05 -19.37 4.14
N GLU A 128 -17.31 -19.63 5.43
CA GLU A 128 -16.92 -20.89 6.06
C GLU A 128 -17.82 -22.04 5.58
N LYS A 129 -17.27 -23.24 5.48
CA LYS A 129 -18.04 -24.42 5.06
C LYS A 129 -19.16 -24.70 6.06
N GLY A 130 -20.36 -24.93 5.55
CA GLY A 130 -21.55 -25.22 6.37
C GLY A 130 -22.27 -23.99 6.92
N GLU A 131 -21.79 -22.76 6.68
CA GLU A 131 -22.47 -21.56 7.15
C GLU A 131 -23.76 -21.27 6.37
N HIS A 132 -24.80 -20.82 7.05
CA HIS A 132 -26.11 -20.56 6.43
C HIS A 132 -26.72 -21.80 5.71
N GLY A 133 -26.60 -22.98 6.33
CA GLY A 133 -27.04 -24.27 5.77
C GLY A 133 -28.52 -24.40 5.41
N ASN A 134 -29.37 -23.58 6.03
CA ASN A 134 -30.82 -23.61 5.82
C ASN A 134 -31.31 -22.43 4.98
N CYS A 135 -30.41 -21.60 4.46
CA CYS A 135 -30.75 -20.48 3.59
C CYS A 135 -30.82 -20.92 2.14
N GLY A 136 -31.86 -20.46 1.45
CA GLY A 136 -32.05 -20.70 0.02
C GLY A 136 -32.67 -22.05 -0.29
N PRO A 137 -33.15 -22.25 -1.52
CA PRO A 137 -33.83 -23.47 -1.93
C PRO A 137 -32.88 -24.68 -1.97
N ASP A 138 -31.58 -24.45 -2.22
CA ASP A 138 -30.57 -25.50 -2.37
C ASP A 138 -29.93 -25.92 -1.03
N GLY A 139 -29.97 -25.07 0.00
CA GLY A 139 -29.24 -25.30 1.25
C GLY A 139 -27.72 -25.37 1.04
N ILE A 140 -27.07 -26.37 1.64
CA ILE A 140 -25.64 -26.65 1.47
C ILE A 140 -25.43 -28.10 1.03
N TYR A 141 -24.59 -28.28 0.02
CA TYR A 141 -24.12 -29.59 -0.41
C TYR A 141 -23.06 -30.12 0.54
N GLU A 142 -23.18 -31.39 0.92
CA GLU A 142 -22.17 -32.08 1.75
C GLU A 142 -20.82 -32.17 1.04
N SER A 143 -20.81 -32.30 -0.29
CA SER A 143 -19.60 -32.42 -1.10
C SER A 143 -18.75 -31.15 -1.10
N SER A 144 -19.36 -29.96 -1.19
CA SER A 144 -18.63 -28.69 -1.25
C SER A 144 -18.61 -27.93 0.09
N GLY A 145 -19.63 -28.12 0.92
CA GLY A 145 -19.88 -27.30 2.10
C GLY A 145 -20.49 -25.93 1.78
N TYR A 146 -20.94 -25.70 0.55
CA TYR A 146 -21.54 -24.45 0.06
C TYR A 146 -22.86 -24.68 -0.70
N SER A 147 -23.53 -23.60 -1.11
CA SER A 147 -24.79 -23.62 -1.90
C SER A 147 -24.60 -23.99 -3.38
N TYR A 148 -23.35 -24.18 -3.80
CA TYR A 148 -22.94 -24.60 -5.15
C TYR A 148 -21.55 -25.25 -5.06
N ASN A 149 -21.05 -25.86 -6.14
CA ASN A 149 -19.70 -26.41 -6.19
C ASN A 149 -18.83 -25.50 -7.07
N GLY A 150 -18.25 -24.46 -6.49
CA GLY A 150 -17.49 -23.47 -7.26
C GLY A 150 -16.33 -24.04 -8.09
N ALA A 151 -15.69 -25.12 -7.62
CA ALA A 151 -14.64 -25.77 -8.40
C ALA A 151 -15.21 -26.46 -9.66
N GLU A 152 -16.28 -27.23 -9.53
CA GLU A 152 -16.90 -27.95 -10.65
C GLU A 152 -17.72 -27.02 -11.56
N ASP A 153 -18.40 -26.03 -11.00
CA ASP A 153 -19.32 -25.15 -11.72
C ASP A 153 -18.58 -24.03 -12.48
N LEU A 154 -17.39 -23.60 -12.03
CA LEU A 154 -16.69 -22.44 -12.60
C LEU A 154 -15.38 -22.79 -13.33
N MET A 155 -14.54 -23.66 -12.75
CA MET A 155 -13.19 -23.88 -13.28
C MET A 155 -13.14 -24.56 -14.65
N PRO A 156 -14.03 -25.51 -15.01
CA PRO A 156 -14.11 -26.04 -16.37
C PRO A 156 -14.38 -24.98 -17.44
N HIS A 157 -14.96 -23.85 -17.03
CA HIS A 157 -15.23 -22.70 -17.89
C HIS A 157 -14.10 -21.64 -17.82
N GLY A 158 -12.93 -21.98 -17.27
CA GLY A 158 -11.79 -21.06 -17.20
C GLY A 158 -11.97 -19.90 -16.22
N ILE A 159 -12.89 -20.02 -15.27
CA ILE A 159 -13.11 -19.03 -14.20
C ILE A 159 -12.49 -19.59 -12.92
N SER A 160 -11.44 -18.95 -12.42
CA SER A 160 -10.77 -19.38 -11.20
C SER A 160 -11.67 -19.19 -9.98
N TYR A 161 -11.64 -20.16 -9.06
CA TYR A 161 -12.38 -20.13 -7.81
C TYR A 161 -11.44 -20.17 -6.61
N TYR A 162 -11.68 -19.31 -5.62
CA TYR A 162 -10.83 -19.16 -4.43
C TYR A 162 -11.65 -19.13 -3.15
N GLU A 163 -11.25 -19.93 -2.17
CA GLU A 163 -11.83 -19.93 -0.82
C GLU A 163 -10.92 -19.14 0.13
N PHE A 164 -11.44 -18.05 0.70
CA PHE A 164 -10.80 -17.24 1.75
C PHE A 164 -11.76 -17.09 2.94
N PRO A 165 -12.04 -18.18 3.69
CA PRO A 165 -13.11 -18.21 4.68
C PRO A 165 -12.73 -17.48 5.98
N TRP A 166 -13.70 -16.81 6.60
CA TRP A 166 -13.67 -16.44 8.03
C TRP A 166 -15.10 -16.25 8.58
N PRO A 167 -15.28 -16.30 9.92
CA PRO A 167 -16.60 -16.32 10.53
C PRO A 167 -17.49 -15.14 10.16
N ASP A 168 -18.78 -15.41 9.96
CA ASP A 168 -19.74 -14.41 9.55
C ASP A 168 -19.84 -13.25 10.55
N MET A 169 -20.05 -12.03 10.03
CA MET A 169 -20.10 -10.77 10.80
C MET A 169 -18.80 -10.39 11.56
N THR A 170 -17.73 -11.19 11.47
CA THR A 170 -16.42 -10.90 12.09
C THR A 170 -15.41 -10.28 11.11
N THR A 171 -14.15 -10.19 11.54
CA THR A 171 -13.01 -9.64 10.78
C THR A 171 -11.91 -10.70 10.63
N PRO A 172 -11.27 -10.80 9.44
CA PRO A 172 -10.21 -11.79 9.19
C PRO A 172 -8.86 -11.36 9.81
N GLN A 173 -7.84 -12.19 9.61
CA GLN A 173 -6.44 -11.79 9.84
C GLN A 173 -5.90 -10.95 8.68
N GLN A 174 -4.90 -10.10 8.97
CA GLN A 174 -4.31 -9.17 8.00
C GLN A 174 -3.68 -9.87 6.79
N ASP A 175 -3.03 -11.02 7.03
CA ASP A 175 -2.34 -11.82 6.01
C ASP A 175 -3.33 -12.52 5.05
N VAL A 176 -4.50 -12.95 5.56
CA VAL A 176 -5.58 -13.51 4.73
C VAL A 176 -6.07 -12.46 3.74
N VAL A 177 -6.32 -11.23 4.22
CA VAL A 177 -6.74 -10.13 3.35
C VAL A 177 -5.65 -9.72 2.38
N LEU A 178 -4.38 -9.63 2.83
CA LEU A 178 -3.26 -9.28 1.96
C LEU A 178 -3.13 -10.27 0.79
N ARG A 179 -3.20 -11.59 1.06
CA ARG A 179 -3.19 -12.62 0.00
C ARG A 179 -4.41 -12.53 -0.91
N SER A 180 -5.59 -12.30 -0.34
CA SER A 180 -6.85 -12.19 -1.10
C SER A 180 -6.80 -11.01 -2.08
N VAL A 181 -6.36 -9.83 -1.63
CA VAL A 181 -6.28 -8.64 -2.50
C VAL A 181 -5.18 -8.77 -3.56
N GLN A 182 -4.12 -9.54 -3.30
CA GLN A 182 -3.10 -9.86 -4.29
C GLN A 182 -3.66 -10.76 -5.40
N VAL A 183 -4.49 -11.76 -5.06
CA VAL A 183 -5.22 -12.56 -6.06
C VAL A 183 -6.16 -11.69 -6.88
N MET A 184 -6.93 -10.80 -6.25
CA MET A 184 -7.78 -9.85 -6.96
C MET A 184 -6.98 -8.96 -7.92
N ASP A 185 -5.87 -8.38 -7.45
CA ASP A 185 -5.01 -7.52 -8.24
C ASP A 185 -4.33 -8.28 -9.40
N TYR A 186 -4.01 -9.56 -9.22
CA TYR A 186 -3.50 -10.42 -10.30
C TYR A 186 -4.50 -10.50 -11.46
N HIS A 187 -5.74 -10.92 -11.19
CA HIS A 187 -6.78 -11.03 -12.22
C HIS A 187 -7.03 -9.70 -12.96
N ILE A 188 -7.08 -8.60 -12.20
CA ILE A 188 -7.37 -7.27 -12.75
C ILE A 188 -6.21 -6.74 -13.59
N LYS A 189 -4.95 -6.99 -13.19
CA LYS A 189 -3.78 -6.67 -14.02
C LYS A 189 -3.73 -7.47 -15.31
N GLN A 190 -4.25 -8.70 -15.32
CA GLN A 190 -4.44 -9.52 -16.52
C GLN A 190 -5.68 -9.13 -17.34
N LYS A 191 -6.24 -7.93 -17.13
CA LYS A 191 -7.43 -7.40 -17.83
C LYS A 191 -8.73 -8.18 -17.57
N GLY A 192 -8.74 -9.06 -16.57
CA GLY A 192 -9.95 -9.70 -16.07
C GLY A 192 -10.65 -8.86 -15.01
N LYS A 193 -11.79 -9.37 -14.54
CA LYS A 193 -12.57 -8.83 -13.43
C LYS A 193 -12.81 -9.91 -12.38
N VAL A 194 -13.15 -9.51 -11.16
CA VAL A 194 -13.38 -10.43 -10.06
C VAL A 194 -14.75 -10.25 -9.42
N LEU A 195 -15.35 -11.35 -9.00
CA LEU A 195 -16.56 -11.36 -8.17
C LEU A 195 -16.19 -11.82 -6.77
N VAL A 196 -16.63 -11.07 -5.75
CA VAL A 196 -16.39 -11.39 -4.35
C VAL A 196 -17.74 -11.59 -3.68
N HIS A 197 -17.91 -12.72 -2.98
CA HIS A 197 -19.15 -13.00 -2.27
C HIS A 197 -18.91 -13.55 -0.87
N CYS A 198 -19.88 -13.27 0.01
CA CYS A 198 -20.13 -14.02 1.23
C CYS A 198 -21.57 -14.56 1.13
N HIS A 199 -22.33 -14.65 2.22
CA HIS A 199 -23.76 -14.98 2.13
C HIS A 199 -24.56 -13.88 1.40
N ALA A 200 -24.72 -12.69 1.99
CA ALA A 200 -25.53 -11.58 1.43
C ALA A 200 -24.74 -10.57 0.56
N GLY A 201 -23.41 -10.69 0.50
CA GLY A 201 -22.59 -9.76 -0.27
C GLY A 201 -22.46 -8.36 0.33
N LEU A 202 -22.53 -8.22 1.66
CA LEU A 202 -22.54 -6.92 2.34
C LEU A 202 -21.35 -6.74 3.29
N GLY A 203 -21.26 -7.50 4.39
CA GLY A 203 -20.25 -7.32 5.44
C GLY A 203 -18.84 -7.71 4.98
N ARG A 204 -18.58 -9.02 4.89
CA ARG A 204 -17.26 -9.58 4.51
C ARG A 204 -16.84 -9.17 3.11
N THR A 205 -17.77 -9.25 2.16
CA THR A 205 -17.58 -8.77 0.78
C THR A 205 -17.18 -7.30 0.75
N GLY A 206 -17.91 -6.42 1.44
CA GLY A 206 -17.61 -5.00 1.47
C GLY A 206 -16.25 -4.70 2.10
N LEU A 207 -15.88 -5.41 3.17
CA LEU A 207 -14.56 -5.31 3.81
C LEU A 207 -13.45 -5.68 2.82
N MET A 208 -13.56 -6.85 2.19
CA MET A 208 -12.53 -7.36 1.27
C MET A 208 -12.34 -6.40 0.08
N ILE A 209 -13.43 -5.92 -0.52
CA ILE A 209 -13.38 -4.99 -1.64
C ILE A 209 -12.78 -3.64 -1.22
N ALA A 210 -13.12 -3.11 -0.04
CA ALA A 210 -12.51 -1.88 0.46
C ALA A 210 -11.00 -2.05 0.66
N CYS A 211 -10.56 -3.15 1.26
CA CYS A 211 -9.15 -3.48 1.42
C CYS A 211 -8.44 -3.61 0.05
N TYR A 212 -9.08 -4.18 -0.97
CA TYR A 212 -8.55 -4.22 -2.32
C TYR A 212 -8.27 -2.83 -2.87
N TYR A 213 -9.18 -1.87 -2.71
CA TYR A 213 -8.98 -0.49 -3.17
C TYR A 213 -7.86 0.24 -2.40
N VAL A 214 -7.75 0.02 -1.09
CA VAL A 214 -6.63 0.53 -0.27
C VAL A 214 -5.30 -0.06 -0.76
N TYR A 215 -5.28 -1.35 -1.11
CA TYR A 215 -4.09 -2.03 -1.57
C TYR A 215 -3.66 -1.59 -2.98
N SER A 216 -4.56 -1.68 -3.96
CA SER A 216 -4.27 -1.54 -5.40
C SER A 216 -4.24 -0.11 -5.89
N GLN A 217 -5.18 0.73 -5.44
CA GLN A 217 -5.30 2.14 -5.85
C GLN A 217 -4.68 3.10 -4.84
N HIS A 218 -4.21 2.58 -3.72
CA HIS A 218 -3.60 3.34 -2.64
C HIS A 218 -4.52 4.43 -2.08
N ILE A 219 -5.84 4.34 -2.23
CA ILE A 219 -6.76 5.33 -1.66
C ILE A 219 -6.91 5.14 -0.14
N PRO A 220 -7.23 6.19 0.64
CA PRO A 220 -7.45 6.06 2.08
C PRO A 220 -8.59 5.10 2.41
N SER A 221 -8.51 4.45 3.57
CA SER A 221 -9.55 3.55 4.08
C SER A 221 -10.95 4.18 4.10
N HIS A 222 -11.06 5.44 4.53
CA HIS A 222 -12.35 6.14 4.57
C HIS A 222 -12.96 6.37 3.19
N GLU A 223 -12.14 6.67 2.17
CA GLU A 223 -12.59 6.81 0.78
C GLU A 223 -13.00 5.45 0.20
N ALA A 224 -12.26 4.39 0.49
CA ALA A 224 -12.60 3.02 0.06
C ALA A 224 -13.93 2.55 0.67
N ILE A 225 -14.16 2.81 1.96
CA ILE A 225 -15.42 2.52 2.64
C ILE A 225 -16.58 3.26 1.97
N ALA A 226 -16.40 4.55 1.68
CA ALA A 226 -17.42 5.38 1.03
C ALA A 226 -17.73 4.87 -0.39
N LEU A 227 -16.71 4.52 -1.18
CA LEU A 227 -16.86 3.94 -2.52
C LEU A 227 -17.69 2.66 -2.50
N VAL A 228 -17.36 1.73 -1.59
CA VAL A 228 -18.07 0.46 -1.44
C VAL A 228 -19.53 0.70 -1.03
N ARG A 229 -19.78 1.55 -0.03
CA ARG A 229 -21.15 1.84 0.44
C ARG A 229 -22.01 2.58 -0.57
N LYS A 230 -21.41 3.44 -1.37
CA LYS A 230 -22.10 4.13 -2.48
C LYS A 230 -22.56 3.11 -3.54
N SER A 231 -21.71 2.13 -3.84
CA SER A 231 -21.96 1.12 -4.87
C SER A 231 -22.88 0.00 -4.39
N ARG A 232 -22.75 -0.40 -3.11
CA ARG A 232 -23.50 -1.46 -2.44
C ARG A 232 -24.02 -0.93 -1.10
N PRO A 233 -25.19 -0.27 -1.07
CA PRO A 233 -25.77 0.27 0.15
C PRO A 233 -25.93 -0.80 1.24
N GLY A 234 -25.54 -0.48 2.48
CA GLY A 234 -25.54 -1.42 3.60
C GLY A 234 -24.30 -2.32 3.72
N ALA A 235 -23.34 -2.21 2.79
CA ALA A 235 -22.06 -2.91 2.91
C ALA A 235 -21.21 -2.40 4.08
N ILE A 236 -20.31 -3.27 4.58
CA ILE A 236 -19.47 -3.03 5.76
C ILE A 236 -20.37 -2.79 6.98
N GLN A 237 -20.95 -3.89 7.46
CA GLN A 237 -22.11 -3.93 8.35
C GLN A 237 -21.77 -3.65 9.81
N THR A 238 -20.52 -3.83 10.23
CA THR A 238 -20.12 -3.64 11.63
C THR A 238 -19.03 -2.59 11.78
N ARG A 239 -18.98 -1.96 12.97
CA ARG A 239 -17.89 -1.03 13.33
C ARG A 239 -16.52 -1.73 13.32
N ARG A 240 -16.47 -3.00 13.76
CA ARG A 240 -15.25 -3.83 13.73
C ARG A 240 -14.73 -3.99 12.29
N GLN A 241 -15.61 -4.22 11.30
CA GLN A 241 -15.22 -4.29 9.89
C GLN A 241 -14.68 -2.97 9.34
N ALA A 242 -15.33 -1.83 9.65
CA ALA A 242 -14.83 -0.52 9.24
C ALA A 242 -13.46 -0.22 9.87
N GLN A 243 -13.28 -0.55 11.15
CA GLN A 243 -12.02 -0.38 11.86
C GLN A 243 -10.91 -1.27 11.28
N PHE A 244 -11.23 -2.52 10.92
CA PHE A 244 -10.27 -3.42 10.28
C PHE A 244 -9.67 -2.84 9.00
N ILE A 245 -10.48 -2.16 8.16
CA ILE A 245 -9.99 -1.54 6.92
C ILE A 245 -8.98 -0.42 7.22
N VAL A 246 -9.21 0.36 8.28
CA VAL A 246 -8.26 1.38 8.77
C VAL A 246 -6.97 0.72 9.26
N ASP A 247 -7.08 -0.39 9.99
CA ASP A 247 -5.91 -1.09 10.51
C ASP A 247 -5.14 -1.83 9.41
N PHE A 248 -5.82 -2.28 8.34
CA PHE A 248 -5.21 -2.81 7.13
C PHE A 248 -4.43 -1.72 6.36
N GLU A 249 -4.96 -0.50 6.26
CA GLU A 249 -4.19 0.65 5.72
C GLU A 249 -2.91 0.90 6.53
N LYS A 250 -3.00 0.90 7.87
CA LYS A 250 -1.82 1.04 8.75
C LYS A 250 -0.84 -0.13 8.62
N HIS A 251 -1.36 -1.35 8.45
CA HIS A 251 -0.53 -2.54 8.24
C HIS A 251 0.28 -2.40 6.94
N LEU A 252 -0.38 -2.02 5.84
CA LEU A 252 0.28 -1.74 4.56
C LEU A 252 1.31 -0.63 4.68
N TRP A 253 0.99 0.46 5.39
CA TRP A 253 1.95 1.54 5.67
C TRP A 253 3.24 1.02 6.31
N ARG A 254 3.15 0.18 7.35
CA ARG A 254 4.33 -0.40 8.01
C ARG A 254 5.15 -1.28 7.07
N LEU A 255 4.49 -2.01 6.17
CA LEU A 255 5.17 -2.86 5.19
C LEU A 255 5.82 -2.05 4.05
N SER A 256 5.26 -0.90 3.68
CA SER A 256 5.79 -0.05 2.60
C SER A 256 6.61 1.15 3.07
N GLN A 257 6.90 1.26 4.37
CA GLN A 257 7.65 2.38 4.94
C GLN A 257 9.10 2.37 4.45
N ALA A 258 9.45 3.36 3.63
CA ALA A 258 10.79 3.60 3.11
C ALA A 258 11.57 4.63 3.94
N PHE A 259 10.87 5.61 4.51
CA PHE A 259 11.45 6.68 5.34
C PHE A 259 10.82 6.71 6.73
N ARG A 260 11.60 7.09 7.74
CA ARG A 260 11.06 7.43 9.07
C ARG A 260 10.57 8.87 9.03
N VAL A 261 9.31 9.08 9.41
CA VAL A 261 8.66 10.39 9.51
C VAL A 261 8.47 10.76 10.97
N GLU A 262 8.17 9.79 11.83
CA GLU A 262 8.00 9.95 13.27
C GLU A 262 9.05 9.16 14.06
N ILE A 263 9.31 9.57 15.31
CA ILE A 263 10.25 8.86 16.19
C ILE A 263 9.76 7.42 16.49
N SER A 264 8.44 7.25 16.57
CA SER A 264 7.73 5.98 16.77
C SER A 264 7.78 5.04 15.56
N ASP A 265 8.21 5.53 14.38
CA ASP A 265 8.29 4.71 13.19
C ASP A 265 9.32 3.59 13.34
N ALA A 266 9.00 2.46 12.69
CA ALA A 266 9.85 1.29 12.71
C ALA A 266 11.25 1.62 12.18
N LEU A 267 12.25 0.91 12.70
CA LEU A 267 13.59 0.97 12.13
C LEU A 267 13.55 0.50 10.67
N ILE A 268 14.42 1.10 9.86
CA ILE A 268 14.51 0.89 8.43
C ILE A 268 15.94 0.47 8.11
N ASP A 269 16.14 -0.78 7.74
CA ASP A 269 17.38 -1.22 7.08
C ASP A 269 17.05 -1.80 5.70
N LEU A 270 18.05 -1.89 4.85
CA LEU A 270 17.88 -2.35 3.47
C LEU A 270 17.30 -3.77 3.39
N ASN A 271 17.74 -4.69 4.24
CA ASN A 271 17.29 -6.09 4.16
C ASN A 271 15.85 -6.21 4.64
N LEU A 272 15.50 -5.57 5.76
CA LEU A 272 14.14 -5.52 6.27
C LEU A 272 13.18 -4.84 5.28
N PHE A 273 13.62 -3.76 4.62
CA PHE A 273 12.82 -3.13 3.57
C PHE A 273 12.51 -4.12 2.44
N ILE A 274 13.52 -4.84 1.95
CA ILE A 274 13.34 -5.84 0.87
C ILE A 274 12.43 -6.99 1.32
N GLN A 275 12.59 -7.48 2.55
CA GLN A 275 11.71 -8.52 3.12
C GLN A 275 10.25 -8.06 3.19
N ARG A 276 10.00 -6.85 3.70
CA ARG A 276 8.63 -6.29 3.77
C ARG A 276 8.06 -6.06 2.37
N GLN A 277 8.88 -5.59 1.42
CA GLN A 277 8.48 -5.43 0.03
C GLN A 277 8.03 -6.77 -0.59
N HIS A 278 8.68 -7.89 -0.26
CA HIS A 278 8.27 -9.21 -0.74
C HIS A 278 6.91 -9.66 -0.22
N LEU A 279 6.48 -9.17 0.94
CA LEU A 279 5.13 -9.44 1.44
C LEU A 279 4.07 -8.65 0.67
N VAL A 280 4.42 -7.46 0.19
CA VAL A 280 3.47 -6.54 -0.46
C VAL A 280 3.37 -6.82 -1.96
N LEU A 281 4.49 -7.02 -2.65
CA LEU A 281 4.52 -7.26 -4.09
C LEU A 281 4.10 -8.69 -4.41
N HIS A 282 3.45 -8.88 -5.56
CA HIS A 282 3.08 -10.19 -6.10
C HIS A 282 3.28 -10.25 -7.62
N GLY A 283 3.06 -11.41 -8.22
CA GLY A 283 3.17 -11.63 -9.66
C GLY A 283 4.53 -11.23 -10.22
N GLU A 284 4.53 -10.64 -11.42
CA GLU A 284 5.75 -10.21 -12.10
C GLU A 284 6.56 -9.17 -11.30
N GLN A 285 5.89 -8.27 -10.56
CA GLN A 285 6.57 -7.28 -9.72
C GLN A 285 7.36 -7.95 -8.59
N ALA A 286 6.79 -8.95 -7.91
CA ALA A 286 7.53 -9.70 -6.88
C ALA A 286 8.79 -10.36 -7.46
N GLU A 287 8.70 -10.86 -8.69
CA GLU A 287 9.84 -11.40 -9.40
C GLU A 287 10.88 -10.30 -9.72
N LEU A 288 10.51 -9.26 -10.45
CA LEU A 288 11.45 -8.23 -10.89
C LEU A 288 12.19 -7.53 -9.73
N TYR A 289 11.53 -7.36 -8.59
CA TYR A 289 12.03 -6.59 -7.45
C TYR A 289 12.50 -7.45 -6.26
N LYS A 290 12.96 -8.67 -6.52
CA LYS A 290 13.51 -9.58 -5.49
C LYS A 290 14.70 -9.03 -4.71
N SER A 291 15.48 -8.12 -5.31
CA SER A 291 16.77 -7.71 -4.73
C SER A 291 17.02 -6.20 -4.76
N VAL A 292 16.05 -5.41 -5.19
CA VAL A 292 16.15 -3.95 -5.25
C VAL A 292 14.84 -3.28 -4.80
N PRO A 293 14.90 -2.11 -4.15
CA PRO A 293 13.72 -1.35 -3.77
C PRO A 293 12.99 -0.80 -4.99
N LEU A 294 11.69 -1.07 -5.10
CA LEU A 294 10.85 -0.63 -6.21
C LEU A 294 10.80 0.90 -6.32
N PHE A 295 10.57 1.59 -5.20
CA PHE A 295 10.44 3.06 -5.21
C PHE A 295 11.76 3.73 -5.65
N LEU A 296 12.91 3.23 -5.16
CA LEU A 296 14.22 3.76 -5.51
C LEU A 296 14.52 3.54 -6.99
N HIS A 297 14.30 2.33 -7.50
CA HIS A 297 14.46 2.03 -8.93
C HIS A 297 13.61 2.97 -9.81
N THR A 298 12.38 3.26 -9.39
CA THR A 298 11.48 4.13 -10.14
C THR A 298 11.95 5.59 -10.13
N ILE A 299 12.48 6.08 -9.01
CA ILE A 299 13.13 7.40 -8.91
C ILE A 299 14.33 7.49 -9.85
N LEU A 300 15.19 6.47 -9.87
CA LEU A 300 16.37 6.43 -10.74
C LEU A 300 15.98 6.43 -12.23
N CYS A 301 14.98 5.64 -12.64
CA CYS A 301 14.49 5.66 -14.02
C CYS A 301 13.97 7.03 -14.43
N ARG A 302 13.20 7.70 -13.55
CA ARG A 302 12.73 9.05 -13.82
C ARG A 302 13.88 10.05 -13.92
N LEU A 303 14.86 9.96 -13.04
CA LEU A 303 16.06 10.81 -13.07
C LEU A 303 16.84 10.62 -14.36
N LEU A 304 17.02 9.38 -14.82
CA LEU A 304 17.67 9.08 -16.10
C LEU A 304 16.90 9.68 -17.28
N ASN A 305 15.56 9.56 -17.30
CA ASN A 305 14.74 10.17 -18.35
C ASN A 305 14.85 11.71 -18.39
N LEU A 306 14.91 12.37 -17.23
CA LEU A 306 15.02 13.84 -17.17
C LEU A 306 16.42 14.37 -17.50
N THR A 307 17.45 13.56 -17.30
CA THR A 307 18.85 13.93 -17.54
C THR A 307 19.35 13.49 -18.91
N LYS A 308 18.66 12.55 -19.56
CA LYS A 308 19.01 12.05 -20.90
C LYS A 308 19.08 13.22 -21.89
N ASP A 309 20.22 13.35 -22.55
CA ASP A 309 20.50 14.37 -23.57
C ASP A 309 20.34 15.80 -23.03
N ASN A 310 20.40 15.99 -21.70
CA ASN A 310 20.28 17.28 -21.03
C ASN A 310 21.42 17.45 -20.02
N THR A 311 22.54 18.00 -20.50
CA THR A 311 23.78 18.17 -19.71
C THR A 311 23.59 19.08 -18.49
N ASP A 312 22.71 20.09 -18.55
CA ASP A 312 22.47 20.99 -17.43
C ASP A 312 21.66 20.31 -16.33
N ALA A 313 20.62 19.56 -16.69
CA ALA A 313 19.89 18.72 -15.75
C ALA A 313 20.79 17.64 -15.15
N ALA A 314 21.66 17.01 -15.95
CA ALA A 314 22.64 16.05 -15.47
C ALA A 314 23.62 16.69 -14.47
N ARG A 315 24.13 17.89 -14.76
CA ARG A 315 25.02 18.64 -13.86
C ARG A 315 24.32 19.01 -12.56
N LEU A 316 23.06 19.44 -12.63
CA LEU A 316 22.25 19.76 -11.46
C LEU A 316 22.01 18.52 -10.59
N ALA A 317 21.61 17.40 -11.20
CA ALA A 317 21.40 16.13 -10.51
C ALA A 317 22.62 15.70 -9.69
N LEU A 318 23.82 15.76 -10.28
CA LEU A 318 25.08 15.41 -9.61
C LEU A 318 25.41 16.35 -8.45
N ARG A 319 25.12 17.65 -8.58
CA ARG A 319 25.34 18.65 -7.51
C ARG A 319 24.35 18.50 -6.36
N SER A 320 23.17 17.94 -6.62
CA SER A 320 22.08 17.83 -5.64
C SER A 320 22.15 16.60 -4.73
N LEU A 321 23.22 15.80 -4.79
CA LEU A 321 23.39 14.60 -3.95
C LEU A 321 23.80 14.95 -2.51
N GLY A 322 24.44 16.10 -2.31
CA GLY A 322 25.00 16.51 -1.02
C GLY A 322 23.95 17.07 -0.03
N PRO A 323 24.21 17.02 1.29
CA PRO A 323 23.30 17.59 2.30
C PRO A 323 23.04 19.10 2.11
N SER A 324 24.01 19.84 1.55
CA SER A 324 23.89 21.27 1.28
C SER A 324 22.87 21.61 0.19
N ALA A 325 22.42 20.63 -0.60
CA ALA A 325 21.41 20.78 -1.63
C ALA A 325 20.02 20.29 -1.19
N ALA A 326 19.80 20.14 0.12
CA ALA A 326 18.53 19.67 0.67
C ALA A 326 17.37 20.58 0.24
N PRO A 327 16.27 20.01 -0.30
CA PRO A 327 15.01 20.73 -0.42
C PRO A 327 14.50 21.22 0.94
N THR A 328 13.51 22.11 0.94
CA THR A 328 12.86 22.55 2.18
C THR A 328 12.27 21.36 2.94
N ASP A 329 12.30 21.42 4.28
CA ASP A 329 11.80 20.33 5.13
C ASP A 329 10.34 19.98 4.83
N THR A 330 9.52 20.98 4.51
CA THR A 330 8.13 20.79 4.05
C THR A 330 8.04 19.94 2.78
N THR A 331 8.88 20.23 1.78
CA THR A 331 8.91 19.48 0.52
C THR A 331 9.38 18.05 0.75
N LEU A 332 10.43 17.88 1.55
CA LEU A 332 11.02 16.58 1.83
C LEU A 332 10.06 15.70 2.63
N SER A 333 9.44 16.25 3.68
CA SER A 333 8.42 15.55 4.48
C SER A 333 7.22 15.14 3.64
N ALA A 334 6.75 16.00 2.73
CA ALA A 334 5.67 15.65 1.80
C ALA A 334 6.07 14.51 0.85
N CYS A 335 7.29 14.53 0.30
CA CYS A 335 7.80 13.46 -0.56
C CYS A 335 7.93 12.13 0.20
N ARG A 336 8.55 12.13 1.39
CA ARG A 336 8.71 10.94 2.24
C ARG A 336 7.36 10.32 2.60
N LEU A 337 6.40 11.15 3.02
CA LEU A 337 5.04 10.71 3.33
C LEU A 337 4.36 10.11 2.09
N ALA A 338 4.47 10.77 0.93
CA ALA A 338 3.90 10.27 -0.31
C ALA A 338 4.53 8.92 -0.74
N ILE A 339 5.84 8.75 -0.58
CA ILE A 339 6.54 7.50 -0.89
C ILE A 339 6.06 6.38 0.04
N ASN A 340 6.04 6.61 1.35
CA ASN A 340 5.58 5.63 2.33
C ASN A 340 4.11 5.24 2.11
N ARG A 341 3.24 6.18 1.68
CA ARG A 341 1.83 5.91 1.33
C ARG A 341 1.66 5.25 -0.04
N ARG A 342 2.75 5.01 -0.79
CA ARG A 342 2.72 4.55 -2.19
C ARG A 342 1.93 5.48 -3.12
N ARG A 343 1.85 6.77 -2.78
CA ARG A 343 1.16 7.83 -3.56
C ARG A 343 2.13 8.79 -4.25
N PHE A 344 3.43 8.52 -4.20
CA PHE A 344 4.44 9.36 -4.84
C PHE A 344 4.37 9.22 -6.37
N ARG A 345 3.79 10.24 -7.02
CA ARG A 345 3.68 10.32 -8.49
C ARG A 345 5.00 10.76 -9.11
N VAL A 346 5.99 9.89 -9.07
CA VAL A 346 7.35 10.15 -9.57
C VAL A 346 7.39 10.70 -11.01
N GLN A 347 6.49 10.25 -11.88
CA GLN A 347 6.33 10.74 -13.25
C GLN A 347 5.95 12.23 -13.35
N SER A 348 5.31 12.77 -12.31
CA SER A 348 4.96 14.20 -12.25
C SER A 348 6.11 15.07 -11.75
N VAL A 349 7.14 14.48 -11.14
CA VAL A 349 8.30 15.23 -10.64
C VAL A 349 9.21 15.56 -11.82
N ARG A 350 9.46 16.86 -12.01
CA ARG A 350 10.37 17.39 -13.05
C ARG A 350 11.69 17.89 -12.46
N ASP A 351 11.71 18.17 -11.17
CA ASP A 351 12.89 18.68 -10.49
C ASP A 351 13.87 17.53 -10.20
N VAL A 352 14.97 17.51 -10.94
CA VAL A 352 16.04 16.53 -10.78
C VAL A 352 16.79 16.67 -9.45
N SER A 353 16.75 17.86 -8.83
CA SER A 353 17.40 18.09 -7.54
C SER A 353 16.69 17.32 -6.42
N ILE A 354 15.36 17.34 -6.40
CA ILE A 354 14.54 16.60 -5.45
C ILE A 354 14.76 15.08 -5.62
N LEU A 355 14.71 14.58 -6.85
CA LEU A 355 14.91 13.15 -7.13
C LEU A 355 16.31 12.67 -6.72
N SER A 356 17.34 13.45 -7.04
CA SER A 356 18.74 13.12 -6.69
C SER A 356 18.94 13.16 -5.18
N PHE A 357 18.38 14.17 -4.50
CA PHE A 357 18.46 14.27 -3.05
C PHE A 357 17.75 13.09 -2.37
N LEU A 358 16.54 12.72 -2.81
CA LEU A 358 15.78 11.60 -2.26
C LEU A 358 16.52 10.25 -2.32
N VAL A 359 17.32 10.02 -3.36
CA VAL A 359 18.16 8.82 -3.48
C VAL A 359 19.14 8.75 -2.30
N CYS A 360 19.89 9.82 -2.03
CA CYS A 360 20.84 9.87 -0.93
C CYS A 360 20.14 9.93 0.44
N ASP A 361 19.05 10.69 0.52
CA ASP A 361 18.28 10.88 1.74
C ASP A 361 17.76 9.55 2.28
N TRP A 362 17.33 8.64 1.40
CA TRP A 362 16.89 7.32 1.82
C TRP A 362 17.96 6.58 2.60
N PHE A 363 19.18 6.47 2.04
CA PHE A 363 20.30 5.82 2.74
C PHE A 363 20.63 6.51 4.05
N ARG A 364 20.69 7.85 4.08
CA ARG A 364 20.96 8.61 5.31
C ARG A 364 19.90 8.44 6.39
N SER A 365 18.66 8.17 5.99
CA SER A 365 17.52 7.97 6.89
C SER A 365 17.38 6.54 7.42
N THR A 366 18.16 5.59 6.88
CA THR A 366 18.16 4.21 7.38
C THR A 366 18.72 4.11 8.80
N SER A 367 18.26 3.11 9.55
CA SER A 367 18.68 2.80 10.92
C SER A 367 20.04 2.11 10.98
N SER A 368 20.47 1.46 9.90
CA SER A 368 21.81 0.91 9.73
C SER A 368 22.30 1.18 8.31
N PRO A 369 23.61 1.47 8.14
CA PRO A 369 24.14 1.85 6.83
C PRO A 369 24.05 0.67 5.86
N ALA A 370 23.76 0.98 4.59
CA ALA A 370 23.73 -0.03 3.53
C ALA A 370 25.12 -0.59 3.19
N LEU A 371 26.17 0.16 3.53
CA LEU A 371 27.56 -0.25 3.51
C LEU A 371 28.10 -0.25 4.94
N THR A 372 28.33 -1.41 5.53
CA THR A 372 28.78 -1.52 6.92
C THR A 372 30.27 -1.21 7.08
N GLU A 373 30.71 -1.01 8.33
CA GLU A 373 32.14 -0.85 8.66
C GLU A 373 32.96 -2.06 8.18
N GLU A 374 32.47 -3.28 8.41
CA GLU A 374 33.10 -4.52 7.93
C GLU A 374 33.19 -4.56 6.40
N ASN A 375 32.16 -4.10 5.67
CA ASN A 375 32.24 -4.00 4.22
C ASN A 375 33.34 -3.03 3.78
N CYS A 376 33.46 -1.89 4.47
CA CYS A 376 34.51 -0.90 4.21
C CYS A 376 35.91 -1.48 4.46
N ASP A 377 36.11 -2.21 5.56
CA ASP A 377 37.38 -2.86 5.89
C ASP A 377 37.80 -3.86 4.83
N GLN A 378 36.86 -4.68 4.36
CA GLN A 378 37.11 -5.64 3.29
C GLN A 378 37.43 -4.95 1.95
N ILE A 379 36.76 -3.83 1.62
CA ILE A 379 37.07 -3.03 0.43
C ILE A 379 38.48 -2.45 0.53
N VAL A 380 38.84 -1.86 1.66
CA VAL A 380 40.18 -1.28 1.90
C VAL A 380 41.24 -2.37 1.79
N LYS A 381 41.03 -3.53 2.42
CA LYS A 381 41.92 -4.68 2.34
C LYS A 381 42.10 -5.16 0.89
N SER A 382 41.00 -5.30 0.15
CA SER A 382 40.99 -5.68 -1.27
C SER A 382 41.79 -4.69 -2.13
N LYS A 383 41.61 -3.38 -1.91
CA LYS A 383 42.35 -2.32 -2.62
C LYS A 383 43.83 -2.26 -2.25
N ARG A 384 44.20 -2.48 -0.99
CA ARG A 384 45.60 -2.51 -0.52
C ARG A 384 46.37 -3.72 -1.06
N MET A 385 45.72 -4.88 -1.09
CA MET A 385 46.38 -6.13 -1.44
C MET A 385 46.72 -6.28 -2.92
N SER A 386 46.13 -5.49 -3.83
CA SER A 386 46.43 -5.45 -5.27
C SER A 386 46.99 -6.78 -5.84
N PHE A 387 46.24 -7.89 -5.73
CA PHE A 387 46.67 -9.14 -6.33
C PHE A 387 46.28 -9.16 -7.82
N SER A 388 47.30 -9.26 -8.67
CA SER A 388 47.33 -9.95 -9.96
C SER A 388 45.96 -10.34 -10.55
N LYS A 389 45.38 -9.48 -11.40
CA LYS A 389 44.52 -9.72 -12.58
C LYS A 389 43.59 -10.98 -12.73
N GLN A 390 43.39 -11.87 -11.75
CA GLN A 390 42.73 -13.17 -11.96
C GLN A 390 41.37 -13.31 -11.26
N GLU A 391 41.06 -12.55 -10.20
CA GLU A 391 39.68 -12.47 -9.67
C GLU A 391 39.11 -11.08 -9.92
N GLY A 392 38.24 -10.96 -10.92
CA GLY A 392 37.68 -9.67 -11.33
C GLY A 392 36.84 -8.99 -10.24
N LEU A 393 36.74 -7.65 -10.31
CA LEU A 393 35.91 -6.79 -9.44
C LEU A 393 34.49 -7.34 -9.14
N PRO A 394 33.78 -8.00 -10.09
CA PRO A 394 32.47 -8.61 -9.79
C PRO A 394 32.49 -9.72 -8.71
N LEU A 395 33.56 -10.52 -8.64
CA LEU A 395 33.70 -11.58 -7.63
C LEU A 395 33.93 -10.97 -6.24
N GLU A 396 34.79 -9.96 -6.16
CA GLU A 396 35.04 -9.17 -4.96
C GLU A 396 33.76 -8.56 -4.40
N ILE A 397 32.97 -7.88 -5.25
CA ILE A 397 31.68 -7.31 -4.86
C ILE A 397 30.73 -8.39 -4.30
N ARG A 398 30.70 -9.59 -4.91
CA ARG A 398 29.88 -10.71 -4.45
C ARG A 398 30.33 -11.26 -3.11
N ARG A 399 31.63 -11.23 -2.81
CA ARG A 399 32.19 -11.67 -1.53
C ARG A 399 31.88 -10.68 -0.41
N ILE A 400 31.99 -9.39 -0.70
CA ILE A 400 31.87 -8.31 0.30
C ILE A 400 30.42 -8.00 0.61
N LEU A 401 29.57 -7.85 -0.42
CA LEU A 401 28.22 -7.32 -0.25
C LEU A 401 27.14 -8.41 -0.34
N PRO A 402 26.17 -8.43 0.59
CA PRO A 402 25.02 -9.31 0.47
C PRO A 402 24.20 -8.95 -0.78
N LYS A 403 23.42 -9.93 -1.29
CA LYS A 403 22.70 -9.79 -2.57
C LYS A 403 21.83 -8.51 -2.65
N PRO A 404 21.03 -8.12 -1.63
CA PRO A 404 20.24 -6.89 -1.67
C PRO A 404 21.11 -5.62 -1.76
N ALA A 405 22.17 -5.54 -0.95
CA ALA A 405 23.12 -4.42 -0.99
C ALA A 405 23.80 -4.33 -2.35
N ARG A 406 24.40 -5.43 -2.82
CA ARG A 406 25.07 -5.48 -4.13
C ARG A 406 24.22 -4.93 -5.26
N HIS A 407 22.96 -5.36 -5.36
CA HIS A 407 22.10 -4.95 -6.48
C HIS A 407 21.51 -3.56 -6.29
N THR A 408 21.19 -3.16 -5.06
CA THR A 408 20.68 -1.82 -4.76
C THR A 408 21.76 -0.76 -5.00
N LEU A 409 22.94 -0.95 -4.43
CA LEU A 409 24.08 -0.04 -4.60
C LEU A 409 24.54 -0.04 -6.06
N GLY A 410 24.65 -1.22 -6.68
CA GLY A 410 25.03 -1.34 -8.09
C GLY A 410 24.08 -0.59 -9.05
N MET A 411 22.77 -0.64 -8.79
CA MET A 411 21.77 0.10 -9.56
C MET A 411 21.92 1.62 -9.40
N VAL A 412 22.12 2.10 -8.18
CA VAL A 412 22.36 3.55 -7.92
C VAL A 412 23.66 4.02 -8.59
N ILE A 413 24.73 3.24 -8.46
CA ILE A 413 26.04 3.53 -9.04
C ILE A 413 25.99 3.53 -10.58
N SER A 414 25.28 2.58 -11.18
CA SER A 414 25.06 2.54 -12.63
C SER A 414 24.29 3.76 -13.12
N ALA A 415 23.23 4.18 -12.43
CA ALA A 415 22.47 5.38 -12.79
C ALA A 415 23.34 6.65 -12.73
N LEU A 416 24.09 6.82 -11.64
CA LEU A 416 24.99 7.97 -11.49
C LEU A 416 26.12 7.96 -12.51
N TYR A 417 26.65 6.79 -12.87
CA TYR A 417 27.65 6.66 -13.91
C TYR A 417 27.12 7.10 -15.29
N ILE A 418 25.88 6.72 -15.65
CA ILE A 418 25.22 7.18 -16.88
C ILE A 418 25.07 8.70 -16.89
N ILE A 419 24.63 9.30 -15.77
CA ILE A 419 24.46 10.76 -15.66
C ILE A 419 25.81 11.47 -15.75
N ALA A 420 26.83 10.99 -15.05
CA ALA A 420 28.17 11.57 -15.04
C ALA A 420 28.84 11.57 -16.41
N ARG A 421 28.68 10.49 -17.18
CA ARG A 421 29.23 10.39 -18.55
C ARG A 421 28.74 11.49 -19.48
N GLN A 422 27.51 11.96 -19.32
CA GLN A 422 26.93 13.03 -20.14
C GLN A 422 27.55 14.40 -19.84
N VAL A 423 28.09 14.61 -18.64
CA VAL A 423 28.70 15.88 -18.24
C VAL A 423 30.19 15.93 -18.59
N GLY A 424 30.88 14.79 -18.56
CA GLY A 424 32.31 14.71 -18.91
C GLY A 424 33.27 15.42 -17.94
N ASN A 425 32.79 15.90 -16.78
CA ASN A 425 33.60 16.58 -15.78
C ASN A 425 34.04 15.61 -14.68
N THR A 426 35.33 15.30 -14.64
CA THR A 426 35.94 14.34 -13.70
C THR A 426 35.83 14.78 -12.24
N ASN A 427 36.05 16.06 -11.94
CA ASN A 427 35.97 16.58 -10.57
C ASN A 427 34.54 16.49 -10.02
N LEU A 428 33.55 16.87 -10.83
CA LEU A 428 32.14 16.75 -10.44
C LEU A 428 31.73 15.28 -10.29
N THR A 429 32.20 14.41 -11.18
CA THR A 429 31.95 12.97 -11.10
C THR A 429 32.49 12.40 -9.79
N ASN A 430 33.76 12.68 -9.46
CA ASN A 430 34.36 12.21 -8.22
C ASN A 430 33.59 12.74 -7.01
N SER A 431 33.28 14.04 -6.97
CA SER A 431 32.51 14.65 -5.89
C SER A 431 31.12 14.02 -5.70
N ALA A 432 30.41 13.75 -6.80
CA ALA A 432 29.11 13.07 -6.77
C ALA A 432 29.22 11.63 -6.26
N PHE A 433 30.24 10.88 -6.70
CA PHE A 433 30.51 9.52 -6.22
C PHE A 433 30.90 9.50 -4.75
N HIS A 434 31.67 10.48 -4.26
CA HIS A 434 31.98 10.61 -2.83
C HIS A 434 30.70 10.83 -2.04
N CYS A 435 29.85 11.77 -2.47
CA CYS A 435 28.59 12.08 -1.79
C CYS A 435 27.64 10.88 -1.66
N ILE A 436 27.50 10.06 -2.70
CA ILE A 436 26.62 8.89 -2.67
C ILE A 436 27.23 7.74 -1.85
N VAL A 437 28.54 7.51 -1.94
CA VAL A 437 29.21 6.45 -1.16
C VAL A 437 29.20 6.81 0.32
N ASP A 438 29.41 8.08 0.66
CA ASP A 438 29.26 8.57 2.02
C ASP A 438 27.82 8.39 2.52
N ALA A 439 26.81 8.55 1.65
CA ALA A 439 25.43 8.26 2.01
C ALA A 439 25.20 6.76 2.28
N PHE A 440 25.84 5.85 1.53
CA PHE A 440 25.73 4.40 1.79
C PHE A 440 26.30 4.00 3.15
N ASN A 441 27.34 4.70 3.62
CA ASN A 441 28.01 4.48 4.90
C ASN A 441 27.43 5.35 6.04
N HIS A 442 26.34 6.06 5.80
CA HIS A 442 25.68 6.91 6.79
C HIS A 442 24.33 6.29 7.21
N ALA A 443 23.95 6.53 8.47
CA ALA A 443 22.66 6.13 9.04
C ALA A 443 22.16 7.18 10.05
N PHE A 444 20.90 7.07 10.45
CA PHE A 444 20.25 7.90 11.46
C PHE A 444 20.92 7.67 12.83
N ASN A 445 21.87 8.54 13.20
CA ASN A 445 22.81 8.50 14.34
C ASN A 445 24.11 7.70 14.09
N PRO A 446 25.13 8.29 13.44
CA PRO A 446 26.39 7.61 13.17
C PRO A 446 27.22 7.40 14.45
N ILE A 447 27.77 6.19 14.61
CA ILE A 447 28.99 5.98 15.40
C ILE A 447 30.17 6.47 14.55
N LYS A 448 31.13 7.16 15.18
CA LYS A 448 32.25 7.88 14.54
C LYS A 448 32.97 7.03 13.48
N VAL A 449 33.30 7.68 12.36
CA VAL A 449 34.08 7.12 11.27
C VAL A 449 35.46 6.68 11.76
N ARG A 450 35.79 5.41 11.60
CA ARG A 450 37.07 4.81 11.97
C ARG A 450 38.14 4.89 10.87
N HIS A 451 37.72 4.92 9.60
CA HIS A 451 38.65 4.98 8.46
C HIS A 451 39.35 6.33 8.32
N SER A 452 40.66 6.28 8.11
CA SER A 452 41.52 7.41 7.77
C SER A 452 41.14 8.03 6.42
N PRO A 453 41.52 9.30 6.14
CA PRO A 453 41.25 9.93 4.85
C PRO A 453 41.74 9.10 3.64
N LEU A 454 42.92 8.47 3.77
CA LEU A 454 43.48 7.61 2.73
C LEU A 454 42.63 6.35 2.49
N GLU A 455 42.10 5.74 3.54
CA GLU A 455 41.23 4.57 3.43
C GLU A 455 39.89 4.91 2.77
N ARG A 456 39.33 6.08 3.08
CA ARG A 456 38.10 6.55 2.42
C ARG A 456 38.29 6.75 0.93
N GLU A 457 39.42 7.31 0.50
CA GLU A 457 39.77 7.44 -0.91
C GLU A 457 39.85 6.08 -1.62
N LEU A 458 40.36 5.03 -0.95
CA LEU A 458 40.34 3.67 -1.51
C LEU A 458 38.91 3.15 -1.71
N ILE A 459 38.02 3.42 -0.76
CA ILE A 459 36.59 3.05 -0.85
C ILE A 459 35.92 3.81 -2.00
N HIS A 460 36.11 5.13 -2.10
CA HIS A 460 35.56 5.93 -3.19
C HIS A 460 36.06 5.43 -4.56
N LYS A 461 37.36 5.14 -4.68
CA LYS A 461 37.95 4.56 -5.89
C LYS A 461 37.35 3.20 -6.24
N PHE A 462 37.05 2.35 -5.26
CA PHE A 462 36.37 1.07 -5.49
C PHE A 462 35.02 1.26 -6.17
N PHE A 463 34.20 2.19 -5.70
CA PHE A 463 32.88 2.46 -6.28
C PHE A 463 32.94 3.14 -7.65
N LEU A 464 33.94 3.99 -7.90
CA LEU A 464 34.21 4.54 -9.24
C LEU A 464 34.58 3.43 -10.23
N ASP A 465 35.45 2.50 -9.84
CA ASP A 465 35.81 1.35 -10.67
C ASP A 465 34.62 0.42 -10.89
N TRP A 466 33.75 0.26 -9.88
CA TRP A 466 32.51 -0.48 -10.02
C TRP A 466 31.57 0.19 -11.03
N GLY A 467 31.38 1.51 -10.95
CA GLY A 467 30.60 2.28 -11.93
C GLY A 467 31.07 2.07 -13.37
N LYS A 468 32.40 2.11 -13.60
CA LYS A 468 32.98 1.83 -14.92
C LYS A 468 32.75 0.38 -15.38
N CYS A 469 32.86 -0.58 -14.46
CA CYS A 469 32.69 -2.00 -14.73
C CYS A 469 31.24 -2.36 -15.08
N VAL A 470 30.27 -1.78 -14.37
CA VAL A 470 28.85 -2.07 -14.58
C VAL A 470 28.22 -1.24 -15.69
N GLY A 471 28.73 -0.03 -15.95
CA GLY A 471 28.20 0.84 -16.99
C GLY A 471 26.70 1.07 -16.84
N ASP A 472 25.97 0.77 -17.90
CA ASP A 472 24.51 0.88 -18.01
C ASP A 472 23.77 -0.46 -17.83
N MET A 473 24.45 -1.55 -17.42
CA MET A 473 23.86 -2.89 -17.36
C MET A 473 22.58 -2.98 -16.51
N TYR A 474 22.40 -2.13 -15.49
CA TYR A 474 21.17 -2.13 -14.70
C TYR A 474 19.98 -1.51 -15.42
N PHE A 475 20.20 -0.72 -16.47
CA PHE A 475 19.17 0.05 -17.19
C PHE A 475 19.11 -0.26 -18.69
N ASN A 476 20.00 -1.10 -19.19
CA ASN A 476 20.08 -1.54 -20.59
C ASN A 476 20.06 -3.07 -20.65
N TYR A 477 18.92 -3.65 -21.02
CA TYR A 477 18.71 -5.10 -21.02
C TYR A 477 19.66 -5.83 -22.00
N ASP A 478 19.89 -5.24 -23.16
CA ASP A 478 20.69 -5.85 -24.23
C ASP A 478 22.19 -5.83 -23.90
N ALA A 479 22.63 -4.90 -23.05
CA ALA A 479 23.99 -4.84 -22.55
C ALA A 479 24.31 -5.90 -21.49
N VAL A 480 23.33 -6.67 -20.98
CA VAL A 480 23.55 -7.60 -19.87
C VAL A 480 24.02 -8.98 -20.35
N PRO A 481 25.23 -9.44 -19.98
CA PRO A 481 25.68 -10.80 -20.29
C PRO A 481 24.77 -11.87 -19.65
N ALA A 482 24.57 -12.99 -20.33
CA ALA A 482 23.66 -14.06 -19.90
C ALA A 482 23.95 -14.63 -18.50
N ALA A 483 25.21 -14.57 -18.05
CA ALA A 483 25.62 -14.99 -16.71
C ALA A 483 25.01 -14.13 -15.58
N HIS A 484 24.66 -12.87 -15.84
CA HIS A 484 24.16 -11.94 -14.83
C HIS A 484 22.62 -11.95 -14.71
N ARG A 485 22.03 -13.12 -14.42
CA ARG A 485 20.57 -13.32 -14.37
C ARG A 485 19.81 -12.29 -13.52
N THR A 486 20.34 -11.91 -12.34
CA THR A 486 19.68 -10.91 -11.48
C THR A 486 19.70 -9.52 -12.11
N ILE A 487 20.84 -9.09 -12.69
CA ILE A 487 20.94 -7.79 -13.35
C ILE A 487 20.04 -7.76 -14.58
N LYS A 488 19.99 -8.86 -15.34
CA LYS A 488 19.13 -8.97 -16.53
C LYS A 488 17.65 -8.80 -16.18
N ARG A 489 17.20 -9.33 -15.04
CA ARG A 489 15.84 -9.10 -14.53
C ARG A 489 15.60 -7.65 -14.12
N ILE A 490 16.57 -7.01 -13.47
CA ILE A 490 16.45 -5.61 -13.08
C ILE A 490 16.42 -4.73 -14.33
N ALA A 491 17.28 -4.97 -15.32
CA ALA A 491 17.30 -4.24 -16.59
C ALA A 491 16.03 -4.44 -17.43
N LEU A 492 15.40 -5.63 -17.35
CA LEU A 492 14.07 -5.85 -17.92
C LEU A 492 13.03 -4.94 -17.25
N ALA A 493 13.05 -4.89 -15.92
CA ALA A 493 12.20 -3.98 -15.16
C ALA A 493 12.49 -2.51 -15.54
N SER A 494 13.75 -2.13 -15.72
CA SER A 494 14.14 -0.79 -16.14
C SER A 494 13.60 -0.43 -17.51
N SER A 495 13.60 -1.37 -18.46
CA SER A 495 13.05 -1.14 -19.81
C SER A 495 11.56 -0.76 -19.73
N ILE A 496 10.79 -1.44 -18.87
CA ILE A 496 9.37 -1.16 -18.63
C ILE A 496 9.19 0.19 -17.90
N VAL A 497 9.96 0.43 -16.84
CA VAL A 497 9.79 1.61 -15.99
C VAL A 497 10.31 2.89 -16.65
N LEU A 498 11.39 2.82 -17.43
CA LEU A 498 11.87 3.95 -18.23
C LEU A 498 10.76 4.40 -19.18
N GLU A 499 10.08 3.49 -19.88
CA GLU A 499 8.96 3.87 -20.74
C GLU A 499 7.79 4.47 -19.94
N ALA A 500 7.40 3.82 -18.84
CA ALA A 500 6.31 4.30 -17.98
C ALA A 500 6.59 5.68 -17.35
N THR A 501 7.86 6.04 -17.15
CA THR A 501 8.28 7.31 -16.54
C THR A 501 8.67 8.38 -17.57
N LYS A 502 8.67 8.10 -18.87
CA LYS A 502 8.82 9.12 -19.93
C LYS A 502 7.57 9.98 -20.06
N ASN A 503 6.40 9.34 -20.05
CA ASN A 503 5.12 9.97 -20.33
C ASN A 503 4.85 11.13 -19.35
N THR A 504 4.89 12.35 -19.86
CA THR A 504 4.68 13.59 -19.12
C THR A 504 3.22 13.87 -18.78
N ASP A 505 2.28 13.06 -19.25
CA ASP A 505 0.85 13.18 -18.94
C ASP A 505 0.24 11.81 -18.63
N PRO A 506 -0.65 11.72 -17.63
CA PRO A 506 -1.49 10.54 -17.53
C PRO A 506 -2.41 10.49 -18.76
N PRO A 507 -2.65 9.32 -19.39
CA PRO A 507 -3.91 9.17 -20.09
C PRO A 507 -4.99 9.46 -19.04
N ARG A 508 -5.89 10.41 -19.32
CA ARG A 508 -7.15 10.54 -18.58
C ARG A 508 -7.83 9.17 -18.66
N LYS A 509 -7.63 8.32 -17.65
CA LYS A 509 -8.71 7.43 -17.24
C LYS A 509 -9.77 8.38 -16.72
N SER A 510 -10.82 8.57 -17.51
CA SER A 510 -12.03 9.23 -17.06
C SER A 510 -12.46 8.58 -15.75
N LEU A 511 -12.27 9.27 -14.63
CA LEU A 511 -13.18 9.06 -13.50
C LEU A 511 -14.59 9.34 -14.04
N PRO A 512 -15.60 8.55 -13.66
CA PRO A 512 -16.97 8.89 -14.03
C PRO A 512 -17.25 10.32 -13.59
N SER A 513 -17.75 11.15 -14.50
CA SER A 513 -18.19 12.50 -14.17
C SER A 513 -19.18 12.40 -13.01
N ILE A 514 -18.78 12.85 -11.82
CA ILE A 514 -19.75 13.21 -10.80
C ILE A 514 -20.49 14.41 -11.40
N ARG A 515 -21.69 14.18 -11.92
CA ARG A 515 -22.63 15.27 -12.16
C ARG A 515 -22.85 15.93 -10.81
N THR A 516 -22.23 17.09 -10.62
CA THR A 516 -22.53 18.00 -9.52
C THR A 516 -23.97 18.46 -9.72
N LEU A 517 -24.88 17.98 -8.87
CA LEU A 517 -26.17 18.64 -8.66
C LEU A 517 -25.88 19.99 -7.99
N PRO A 518 -26.58 21.07 -8.38
CA PRO A 518 -26.27 22.41 -7.91
C PRO A 518 -26.59 22.55 -6.41
N VAL A 519 -25.59 22.96 -5.64
CA VAL A 519 -25.77 23.44 -4.27
C VAL A 519 -26.27 24.88 -4.36
N LEU A 520 -27.41 25.15 -3.72
CA LEU A 520 -27.99 26.48 -3.56
C LEU A 520 -26.96 27.46 -2.98
N SER A 521 -26.62 28.48 -3.75
CA SER A 521 -25.83 29.63 -3.32
C SER A 521 -26.75 30.62 -2.61
N ALA A 522 -26.45 30.92 -1.35
CA ALA A 522 -26.97 32.11 -0.68
C ALA A 522 -25.98 33.26 -0.96
N THR A 523 -26.40 34.21 -1.78
CA THR A 523 -25.69 35.44 -2.12
C THR A 523 -25.95 36.52 -1.06
N PHE A 524 -24.90 37.18 -0.57
CA PHE A 524 -25.00 38.52 0.03
C PHE A 524 -24.53 39.53 -1.03
N GLU A 525 -25.43 40.43 -1.42
CA GLU A 525 -25.19 41.52 -2.37
C GLU A 525 -24.59 42.75 -1.65
N VAL A 526 -23.66 43.43 -2.32
CA VAL A 526 -23.31 44.83 -2.04
C VAL A 526 -23.60 45.62 -3.32
N PRO A 527 -24.42 46.69 -3.28
CA PRO A 527 -24.90 47.38 -4.47
C PRO A 527 -23.89 48.39 -5.01
N ASN A 528 -23.93 48.60 -6.32
CA ASN A 528 -23.03 49.44 -7.11
C ASN A 528 -23.88 50.34 -8.03
N ILE A 529 -23.86 51.67 -7.91
CA ILE A 529 -24.37 52.63 -8.92
C ILE A 529 -23.76 54.04 -8.65
N PRO A 530 -23.66 55.00 -9.61
CA PRO A 530 -22.96 55.02 -10.92
C PRO A 530 -21.94 56.18 -11.06
N ALA A 531 -21.22 56.16 -12.18
CA ALA A 531 -20.36 57.25 -12.67
C ALA A 531 -21.14 58.50 -13.14
N ASN A 532 -20.56 59.69 -12.96
CA ASN A 532 -20.73 60.81 -13.88
C ASN A 532 -19.53 61.77 -13.89
N ARG A 533 -19.25 62.24 -15.12
CA ARG A 533 -18.39 63.32 -15.67
C ARG A 533 -17.84 64.35 -14.66
N THR A 534 -16.66 64.98 -14.84
CA THR A 534 -16.26 65.85 -15.97
C THR A 534 -14.83 66.40 -15.74
N VAL A 535 -14.11 66.65 -16.86
CA VAL A 535 -13.15 67.77 -17.11
C VAL A 535 -11.73 67.72 -16.50
N ALA A 536 -10.74 67.67 -17.41
CA ALA A 536 -9.34 68.05 -17.21
C ALA A 536 -9.18 69.59 -17.31
N PRO A 537 -8.08 70.18 -16.81
CA PRO A 537 -7.08 70.59 -17.81
C PRO A 537 -5.61 70.45 -17.40
N ASP A 538 -4.80 70.31 -18.45
CA ASP A 538 -3.46 70.87 -18.72
C ASP A 538 -2.19 70.49 -17.92
N PHE A 539 -1.28 69.91 -18.72
CA PHE A 539 0.20 69.81 -18.72
C PHE A 539 1.03 70.93 -18.00
N PRO A 540 2.39 70.87 -17.87
CA PRO A 540 3.38 69.91 -18.44
C PRO A 540 4.59 69.48 -17.52
N LEU A 541 5.36 68.51 -18.05
CA LEU A 541 6.84 68.35 -18.04
C LEU A 541 7.67 68.29 -16.72
N SER A 542 8.32 67.11 -16.54
CA SER A 542 9.73 66.78 -16.14
C SER A 542 10.75 67.89 -15.72
N PRO A 543 11.97 67.57 -15.21
CA PRO A 543 12.48 66.50 -14.33
C PRO A 543 13.46 67.02 -13.23
N SER A 544 14.04 66.09 -12.46
CA SER A 544 15.43 66.11 -11.93
C SER A 544 15.74 66.53 -10.47
N ARG A 545 16.73 65.78 -9.96
CA ARG A 545 17.84 66.12 -9.04
C ARG A 545 17.61 66.26 -7.52
N ARG A 546 18.16 65.23 -6.85
CA ARG A 546 19.30 65.26 -5.90
C ARG A 546 19.25 66.21 -4.69
N SER A 547 19.41 65.54 -3.54
CA SER A 547 20.26 65.91 -2.39
C SER A 547 19.74 67.07 -1.55
N ARG A 548 20.03 67.21 -0.26
CA ARG A 548 20.63 66.44 0.83
C ARG A 548 20.38 67.34 2.07
N THR A 549 20.48 66.74 3.26
CA THR A 549 20.85 67.39 4.55
C THR A 549 19.80 68.36 5.16
N SER A 550 19.53 68.40 6.46
CA SER A 550 20.19 67.84 7.66
C SER A 550 19.29 68.00 8.90
N GLN A 551 19.78 67.46 10.03
CA GLN A 551 19.51 67.84 11.43
C GLN A 551 18.26 67.18 12.07
N VAL A 552 18.31 66.58 13.27
CA VAL A 552 19.34 66.61 14.33
C VAL A 552 19.00 65.57 15.42
N LEU A 553 20.05 65.03 16.08
CA LEU A 553 20.15 64.40 17.43
C LEU A 553 19.20 63.21 17.76
N ASN A 554 19.62 62.07 18.32
CA ASN A 554 20.48 61.94 19.50
C ASN A 554 21.03 60.49 19.68
N ALA A 555 22.27 60.44 20.17
CA ALA A 555 22.86 59.51 21.14
C ALA A 555 23.09 58.00 20.84
N TYR A 556 24.39 57.70 20.62
CA TYR A 556 25.24 56.70 21.29
C TYR A 556 24.99 55.18 21.15
N LEU A 557 25.79 54.60 20.24
CA LEU A 557 26.51 53.30 20.26
C LEU A 557 27.39 53.12 21.54
N PRO A 558 28.02 51.95 21.86
CA PRO A 558 28.56 50.97 20.90
C PRO A 558 28.62 49.45 21.27
N LEU A 559 28.86 48.65 20.21
CA LEU A 559 29.81 47.51 19.99
C LEU A 559 30.06 46.51 21.14
N GLU A 560 30.27 45.19 20.96
CA GLU A 560 31.13 44.51 19.99
C GLU A 560 31.02 42.95 20.12
N ALA A 561 31.36 42.24 19.03
CA ALA A 561 32.05 40.95 18.85
C ALA A 561 31.91 39.70 19.79
N GLY A 562 31.98 38.51 19.16
CA GLY A 562 32.42 37.23 19.74
C GLY A 562 31.55 36.02 19.32
N SER A 563 31.88 35.27 18.26
CA SER A 563 32.83 34.13 18.19
C SER A 563 32.34 32.80 18.80
N GLU A 564 32.42 31.76 17.97
CA GLU A 564 32.67 30.34 18.27
C GLU A 564 31.56 29.37 18.74
N SER A 565 31.41 28.34 17.90
CA SER A 565 31.17 26.92 18.15
C SER A 565 30.98 26.42 19.59
N LYS A 566 29.99 25.52 19.80
CA LYS A 566 30.20 24.11 20.13
C LYS A 566 28.89 23.33 20.30
N THR A 567 29.04 22.05 20.02
CA THR A 567 28.10 20.93 20.01
C THR A 567 27.43 20.57 21.34
N ARG A 568 26.29 19.85 21.22
CA ARG A 568 25.81 18.70 22.05
C ARG A 568 25.23 18.99 23.45
N LEU A 569 23.93 18.70 23.65
CA LEU A 569 23.43 17.49 24.34
C LEU A 569 21.93 17.60 24.69
N TRP A 570 21.30 16.43 24.71
CA TRP A 570 19.90 16.11 24.97
C TRP A 570 19.36 16.53 26.35
N ARG A 571 18.06 16.89 26.42
CA ARG A 571 17.11 16.49 27.49
C ARG A 571 15.66 16.42 26.96
N PRO A 572 14.81 15.47 27.44
CA PRO A 572 13.43 15.25 26.98
C PRO A 572 12.40 15.86 27.98
N PRO A 573 11.07 15.68 27.80
CA PRO A 573 10.11 16.77 27.60
C PRO A 573 9.38 17.24 28.87
N LEU A 574 9.03 18.52 28.92
CA LEU A 574 7.94 19.03 29.76
C LEU A 574 6.68 19.16 28.90
N ILE A 575 5.69 18.31 29.20
CA ILE A 575 4.32 18.44 28.73
C ILE A 575 3.58 19.29 29.75
N GLU A 576 3.19 20.49 29.37
CA GLU A 576 2.01 21.17 29.92
C GLU A 576 1.22 21.74 28.74
N TYR A 577 0.06 21.17 28.47
CA TYR A 577 -1.00 21.91 27.80
C TYR A 577 -2.32 21.65 28.52
N ARG A 578 -2.65 22.63 29.34
CA ARG A 578 -3.94 22.88 29.96
C ARG A 578 -4.98 23.08 28.84
N ARG A 579 -6.09 22.36 28.88
CA ARG A 579 -7.35 22.78 28.26
C ARG A 579 -8.47 22.59 29.27
N ASP A 580 -8.89 23.70 29.83
CA ASP A 580 -10.21 23.88 30.41
C ASP A 580 -11.24 23.93 29.27
N THR A 581 -12.33 23.18 29.42
CA THR A 581 -13.73 23.63 29.25
C THR A 581 -14.68 22.43 29.39
N ASP A 582 -15.25 22.33 30.59
CA ASP A 582 -16.68 22.14 30.89
C ASP A 582 -17.49 21.06 30.17
N GLY A 583 -17.70 19.96 30.91
CA GLY A 583 -18.95 19.81 31.64
C GLY A 583 -20.02 18.88 31.06
N TRP A 584 -19.95 17.57 31.37
CA TRP A 584 -21.14 16.72 31.55
C TRP A 584 -20.88 15.70 32.68
N ARG A 585 -21.74 15.74 33.72
CA ARG A 585 -21.68 14.88 34.92
C ARG A 585 -22.28 13.50 34.67
N GLY A 586 -21.72 12.49 35.35
CA GLY A 586 -22.52 11.43 35.96
C GLY A 586 -21.87 10.05 35.98
N GLY A 587 -21.47 9.59 37.18
CA GLY A 587 -21.44 8.17 37.53
C GLY A 587 -20.07 7.61 37.92
N ASP A 588 -19.80 7.60 39.23
CA ASP A 588 -18.73 6.85 39.88
C ASP A 588 -18.85 5.34 39.63
N GLU A 589 -17.73 4.67 39.32
CA GLU A 589 -17.41 3.34 39.87
C GLU A 589 -15.90 3.09 39.77
N GLN A 590 -15.31 2.70 40.91
CA GLN A 590 -13.88 2.51 41.16
C GLN A 590 -13.34 1.23 40.53
N GLU A 591 -12.24 1.31 39.77
CA GLU A 591 -11.38 0.16 39.45
C GLU A 591 -10.02 0.26 40.17
N ARG A 592 -9.67 -0.82 40.88
CA ARG A 592 -8.35 -1.04 41.50
C ARG A 592 -7.38 -1.58 40.45
N PRO A 593 -6.09 -1.18 40.45
CA PRO A 593 -5.08 -1.82 39.61
C PRO A 593 -4.49 -3.05 40.30
N PHE A 594 -4.42 -4.18 39.58
CA PHE A 594 -3.62 -5.34 39.98
C PHE A 594 -2.18 -5.17 39.49
N SER A 595 -1.27 -5.27 40.47
CA SER A 595 0.18 -5.29 40.39
C SER A 595 0.71 -6.64 39.89
N PHE A 596 1.72 -6.60 39.02
CA PHE A 596 2.67 -7.69 38.81
C PHE A 596 3.55 -7.92 40.05
N PRO A 597 4.09 -9.14 40.23
CA PRO A 597 5.45 -9.24 40.73
C PRO A 597 6.33 -10.16 39.86
N ASP A 598 7.50 -9.62 39.49
CA ASP A 598 8.72 -10.38 39.27
C ASP A 598 9.21 -10.98 40.60
N ASN A 599 9.62 -12.25 40.60
CA ASN A 599 11.03 -12.61 40.83
C ASN A 599 11.24 -14.12 40.99
N ALA A 600 12.15 -14.62 40.15
CA ALA A 600 13.35 -15.37 40.49
C ALA A 600 13.29 -16.75 41.20
N THR A 601 14.35 -17.51 40.86
CA THR A 601 15.02 -18.59 41.58
C THR A 601 14.58 -20.06 41.36
N THR A 602 15.34 -20.71 40.46
CA THR A 602 16.14 -21.95 40.67
C THR A 602 15.44 -23.22 41.18
N ARG A 603 15.46 -24.31 40.39
CA ARG A 603 16.41 -25.44 40.50
C ARG A 603 16.01 -26.62 39.60
N ARG A 604 17.07 -27.21 39.02
CA ARG A 604 17.21 -28.49 38.30
C ARG A 604 16.78 -28.54 36.84
#